data_AF-A0A952GZG7-F1
#
_entry.id   AF-A0A952GZG7-F1
#
_cell.length_a   1.000
_cell.length_b   1.000
_cell.length_c   1.000
_cell.angle_alpha   90.00
_cell.angle_beta   90.00
_cell.angle_gamma   90.00
#
_symmetry.space_group_name_H-M   'P 1'
#
loop_
_entity.id
_entity.type
_entity.pdbx_description
1 polymer ?
#
loop_
_entity_poly.entity_id
_entity_poly.type
_entity_poly.pdbx_seq_one_letter_code
_entity_poly.pdbx_strand_id
1 'polypeptide(L)'
;MNQATHGLSAGAVAAREKVLAVLELLETRMQYSAARALVSEAGLHASRGWRETLSRARTDSHNDPVWTRAYDVLSRAALNHSYVGNKHVHIFDLREQNVDSKHRVVEWATNRAVKDLQAILKKRPFAILDAPTKKETLEPFKDVPPQLVEASLVKDKLYLQFFTTRAYSTREELDISKMSAAQAKVFEDYEELIGVKTRQVPCFDTVVIDTGKDLVEFRTDFQLGMTEDKRVPPYVGVMNLLNEMSTKSIGQFAVGAGLMNFYPAIDKMYLDQKCGRVTALGFVATSANTSSNNHGQIHRRRSQDFRKDHFHVGGKQSVNAVEPYAIGITWDQPAQKADLELELRGSVRAIYAGTTRGVSMAEVVGCMDASDYDFVVDQILSRLKRRSK
;
A
#
# COMPACT_ATOMS: atom_id res chain seq x y z
N MET A 1 16.34 -23.72 -44.47
CA MET A 1 15.51 -22.90 -43.55
C MET A 1 16.40 -22.43 -42.41
N ASN A 2 17.09 -21.31 -42.60
CA ASN A 2 17.90 -20.68 -41.56
C ASN A 2 17.00 -19.78 -40.72
N GLN A 3 16.76 -20.16 -39.46
CA GLN A 3 16.29 -19.21 -38.46
C GLN A 3 17.45 -18.28 -38.15
N ALA A 4 17.41 -17.06 -38.70
CA ALA A 4 18.33 -16.00 -38.33
C ALA A 4 18.03 -15.59 -36.89
N THR A 5 18.84 -16.08 -35.94
CA THR A 5 18.92 -15.55 -34.59
C THR A 5 19.57 -14.18 -34.67
N HIS A 6 18.75 -13.13 -34.80
CA HIS A 6 19.22 -11.75 -34.62
C HIS A 6 19.68 -11.58 -33.17
N GLY A 7 21.00 -11.67 -32.95
CA GLY A 7 21.62 -11.36 -31.66
C GLY A 7 21.39 -9.90 -31.31
N LEU A 8 20.97 -9.64 -30.06
CA LEU A 8 20.87 -8.29 -29.52
C LEU A 8 22.26 -7.64 -29.44
N SER A 9 22.34 -6.34 -29.70
CA SER A 9 23.56 -5.57 -29.44
C SER A 9 23.86 -5.53 -27.94
N ALA A 10 25.13 -5.33 -27.56
CA ALA A 10 25.52 -5.25 -26.15
C ALA A 10 24.77 -4.15 -25.37
N GLY A 11 24.46 -3.02 -26.02
CA GLY A 11 23.62 -1.96 -25.43
C GLY A 11 22.19 -2.43 -25.15
N ALA A 12 21.56 -3.11 -26.12
CA ALA A 12 20.21 -3.63 -25.98
C ALA A 12 20.10 -4.70 -24.88
N VAL A 13 21.14 -5.53 -24.71
CA VAL A 13 21.21 -6.50 -23.62
C VAL A 13 21.24 -5.79 -22.26
N ALA A 14 22.09 -4.78 -22.10
CA ALA A 14 22.18 -4.01 -20.84
C ALA A 14 20.87 -3.27 -20.51
N ALA A 15 20.22 -2.66 -21.51
CA ALA A 15 18.93 -2.00 -21.33
C ALA A 15 17.82 -2.99 -20.95
N ARG A 16 17.78 -4.17 -21.59
CA ARG A 16 16.82 -5.23 -21.26
C ARG A 16 16.97 -5.72 -19.83
N GLU A 17 18.18 -6.00 -19.35
CA GLU A 17 18.38 -6.47 -17.98
C GLU A 17 17.91 -5.44 -16.94
N LYS A 18 18.09 -4.15 -17.21
CA LYS A 18 17.52 -3.08 -16.36
C LYS A 18 16.00 -3.09 -16.36
N VAL A 19 15.37 -3.26 -17.53
CA VAL A 19 13.92 -3.38 -17.63
C VAL A 19 13.39 -4.60 -16.88
N LEU A 20 14.07 -5.74 -16.99
CA LEU A 20 13.71 -6.96 -16.26
C LEU A 20 13.78 -6.76 -14.75
N ALA A 21 14.84 -6.11 -14.24
CA ALA A 21 14.95 -5.80 -12.81
C ALA A 21 13.78 -4.91 -12.32
N VAL A 22 13.39 -3.90 -13.11
CA VAL A 22 12.25 -3.03 -12.79
C VAL A 22 10.93 -3.78 -12.83
N LEU A 23 10.72 -4.68 -13.80
CA LEU A 23 9.53 -5.51 -13.87
C LEU A 23 9.44 -6.48 -12.68
N GLU A 24 10.55 -7.08 -12.28
CA GLU A 24 10.63 -7.91 -11.07
C GLU A 24 10.29 -7.10 -9.82
N LEU A 25 10.74 -5.84 -9.71
CA LEU A 25 10.38 -4.95 -8.61
C LEU A 25 8.90 -4.55 -8.62
N LEU A 26 8.31 -4.34 -9.80
CA LEU A 26 6.88 -4.07 -9.92
C LEU A 26 6.03 -5.29 -9.56
N GLU A 27 6.46 -6.50 -9.94
CA GLU A 27 5.77 -7.75 -9.60
C GLU A 27 5.60 -7.92 -8.08
N THR A 28 6.59 -7.54 -7.28
CA THR A 28 6.53 -7.73 -5.83
C THR A 28 5.55 -6.80 -5.13
N ARG A 29 4.96 -5.81 -5.82
CA ARG A 29 4.19 -4.75 -5.17
C ARG A 29 2.93 -4.30 -5.89
N MET A 30 2.88 -4.43 -7.21
CA MET A 30 1.81 -3.91 -8.05
C MET A 30 0.92 -5.06 -8.54
N GLN A 31 -0.40 -4.87 -8.43
CA GLN A 31 -1.33 -5.82 -9.01
C GLN A 31 -1.20 -5.86 -10.53
N TYR A 32 -1.29 -7.06 -11.11
CA TYR A 32 -1.11 -7.22 -12.55
C TYR A 32 -2.14 -6.45 -13.39
N SER A 33 -3.36 -6.30 -12.88
CA SER A 33 -4.42 -5.49 -13.51
C SER A 33 -3.95 -4.06 -13.80
N ALA A 34 -3.27 -3.42 -12.84
CA ALA A 34 -2.69 -2.08 -13.00
C ALA A 34 -1.45 -2.11 -13.90
N ALA A 35 -0.56 -3.09 -13.69
CA ALA A 35 0.69 -3.18 -14.42
C ALA A 35 0.53 -3.44 -15.92
N ARG A 36 -0.51 -4.16 -16.33
CA ARG A 36 -0.76 -4.53 -17.72
C ARG A 36 -0.81 -3.31 -18.65
N ALA A 37 -1.47 -2.24 -18.21
CA ALA A 37 -1.56 -1.00 -18.97
C ALA A 37 -0.18 -0.35 -19.12
N LEU A 38 0.59 -0.26 -18.03
CA LEU A 38 1.95 0.30 -18.03
C LEU A 38 2.91 -0.48 -18.93
N VAL A 39 2.90 -1.82 -18.85
CA VAL A 39 3.74 -2.68 -19.69
C VAL A 39 3.41 -2.45 -21.17
N SER A 40 2.12 -2.32 -21.50
CA SER A 40 1.70 -2.04 -22.88
C SER A 40 2.11 -0.63 -23.34
N GLU A 41 1.98 0.38 -22.48
CA GLU A 41 2.40 1.76 -22.74
C GLU A 41 3.92 1.87 -22.96
N ALA A 42 4.69 1.08 -22.22
CA ALA A 42 6.13 0.91 -22.37
C ALA A 42 6.53 0.25 -23.70
N GLY A 43 5.58 -0.24 -24.48
CA GLY A 43 5.82 -0.90 -25.77
C GLY A 43 6.20 -2.37 -25.65
N LEU A 44 6.00 -2.98 -24.47
CA LEU A 44 6.28 -4.39 -24.23
C LEU A 44 5.00 -5.24 -24.34
N HIS A 45 5.17 -6.54 -24.58
CA HIS A 45 4.05 -7.47 -24.62
C HIS A 45 3.52 -7.77 -23.22
N ALA A 46 2.26 -7.39 -22.95
CA ALA A 46 1.59 -7.70 -21.70
C ALA A 46 0.77 -9.00 -21.81
N SER A 47 1.19 -10.04 -21.08
CA SER A 47 0.57 -11.38 -21.06
C SER A 47 -0.69 -11.45 -20.16
N ARG A 48 -1.00 -12.65 -19.60
CA ARG A 48 -2.14 -12.85 -18.67
C ARG A 48 -1.77 -12.65 -17.20
N GLY A 49 -0.49 -12.55 -16.89
CA GLY A 49 0.04 -12.42 -15.54
C GLY A 49 1.49 -11.98 -15.53
N TRP A 50 2.01 -11.71 -14.32
CA TRP A 50 3.41 -11.30 -14.11
C TRP A 50 4.39 -12.34 -14.62
N ARG A 51 4.17 -13.62 -14.29
CA ARG A 51 5.05 -14.73 -14.67
C ARG A 51 5.22 -14.85 -16.18
N GLU A 52 4.11 -14.83 -16.93
CA GLU A 52 4.15 -14.93 -18.39
C GLU A 52 4.71 -13.65 -19.03
N THR A 53 4.48 -12.48 -18.44
CA THR A 53 5.03 -11.20 -18.92
C THR A 53 6.55 -11.17 -18.75
N LEU A 54 7.06 -11.53 -17.58
CA LEU A 54 8.49 -11.63 -17.31
C LEU A 54 9.16 -12.70 -18.18
N SER A 55 8.52 -13.86 -18.36
CA SER A 55 9.03 -14.92 -19.24
C SER A 55 9.18 -14.41 -20.68
N ARG A 56 8.15 -13.74 -21.20
CA ARG A 56 8.16 -13.15 -22.55
C ARG A 56 9.28 -12.11 -22.69
N ALA A 57 9.36 -11.16 -21.75
CA ALA A 57 10.36 -10.08 -21.77
C ALA A 57 11.81 -10.60 -21.77
N ARG A 58 12.07 -11.75 -21.14
CA ARG A 58 13.40 -12.39 -21.15
C ARG A 58 13.78 -12.94 -22.54
N THR A 59 12.79 -13.37 -23.31
CA THR A 59 12.99 -13.97 -24.65
C THR A 59 12.84 -12.97 -25.79
N ASP A 60 12.22 -11.81 -25.53
CA ASP A 60 11.95 -10.82 -26.57
C ASP A 60 13.24 -10.21 -27.13
N SER A 61 13.25 -10.04 -28.45
CA SER A 61 14.39 -9.52 -29.23
C SER A 61 14.07 -8.12 -29.78
N HIS A 62 13.56 -7.23 -28.92
CA HIS A 62 13.36 -5.83 -29.26
C HIS A 62 14.70 -5.09 -29.46
N ASN A 63 14.69 -4.03 -30.26
CA ASN A 63 15.84 -3.16 -30.43
C ASN A 63 16.08 -2.26 -29.20
N ASP A 64 17.28 -1.69 -29.10
CA ASP A 64 17.72 -0.86 -27.97
C ASP A 64 16.78 0.34 -27.64
N PRO A 65 16.21 1.06 -28.64
CA PRO A 65 15.29 2.16 -28.36
C PRO A 65 14.00 1.75 -27.63
N VAL A 66 13.48 0.55 -27.91
CA VAL A 66 12.28 0.03 -27.23
C VAL A 66 12.61 -0.27 -25.77
N TRP A 67 13.73 -0.94 -25.50
CA TRP A 67 14.15 -1.22 -24.12
C TRP A 67 14.45 0.05 -23.33
N THR A 68 15.09 1.04 -23.96
CA THR A 68 15.36 2.34 -23.33
C THR A 68 14.06 3.06 -22.95
N ARG A 69 13.11 3.17 -23.90
CA ARG A 69 11.80 3.76 -23.62
C ARG A 69 11.05 3.00 -22.53
N ALA A 70 11.10 1.67 -22.57
CA ALA A 70 10.44 0.83 -21.57
C ALA A 70 11.04 1.08 -20.18
N TYR A 71 12.37 1.19 -20.08
CA TYR A 71 13.03 1.54 -18.83
C TYR A 71 12.56 2.90 -18.30
N ASP A 72 12.49 3.93 -19.13
CA ASP A 72 12.06 5.27 -18.71
C ASP A 72 10.61 5.31 -18.19
N VAL A 73 9.70 4.57 -18.83
CA VAL A 73 8.29 4.48 -18.39
C VAL A 73 8.18 3.67 -17.10
N LEU A 74 8.75 2.47 -17.08
CA LEU A 74 8.58 1.53 -15.98
C LEU A 74 9.35 1.96 -14.72
N SER A 75 10.54 2.55 -14.86
CA SER A 75 11.32 3.04 -13.71
C SER A 75 10.60 4.18 -12.98
N ARG A 76 10.01 5.13 -13.73
CA ARG A 76 9.17 6.19 -13.14
C ARG A 76 7.95 5.63 -12.44
N ALA A 77 7.29 4.64 -13.03
CA ALA A 77 6.16 3.95 -12.40
C ALA A 77 6.58 3.22 -11.12
N ALA A 78 7.71 2.50 -11.13
CA ALA A 78 8.23 1.77 -9.98
C ALA A 78 8.63 2.71 -8.83
N LEU A 79 9.25 3.86 -9.16
CA LEU A 79 9.56 4.91 -8.19
C LEU A 79 8.28 5.52 -7.61
N ASN A 80 7.34 5.97 -8.44
CA ASN A 80 6.08 6.56 -7.94
C ASN A 80 5.33 5.56 -7.05
N HIS A 81 5.18 4.33 -7.51
CA HIS A 81 4.52 3.27 -6.75
C HIS A 81 5.25 2.96 -5.44
N SER A 82 6.55 3.29 -5.31
CA SER A 82 7.27 3.18 -4.04
C SER A 82 6.80 4.16 -2.97
N TYR A 83 6.30 5.32 -3.38
CA TYR A 83 5.76 6.32 -2.46
C TYR A 83 4.25 6.17 -2.23
N VAL A 84 3.50 5.67 -3.22
CA VAL A 84 2.03 5.81 -3.22
C VAL A 84 1.24 4.53 -3.50
N GLY A 85 1.86 3.38 -3.77
CA GLY A 85 1.14 2.15 -4.17
C GLY A 85 0.19 1.57 -3.11
N ASN A 86 0.23 0.26 -2.88
CA ASN A 86 -0.60 -0.34 -1.83
C ASN A 86 -0.03 0.01 -0.45
N LYS A 87 -0.69 0.93 0.26
CA LYS A 87 -0.22 1.47 1.54
C LYS A 87 -1.25 1.30 2.65
N HIS A 88 -0.78 0.89 3.82
CA HIS A 88 -1.43 1.26 5.07
C HIS A 88 -0.94 2.65 5.47
N VAL A 89 -1.88 3.55 5.77
CA VAL A 89 -1.62 4.96 6.04
C VAL A 89 -2.04 5.30 7.46
N HIS A 90 -1.10 5.85 8.22
CA HIS A 90 -1.35 6.50 9.51
C HIS A 90 -0.97 7.97 9.41
N ILE A 91 -1.79 8.86 9.97
CA ILE A 91 -1.58 10.31 9.87
C ILE A 91 -1.51 10.90 11.27
N PHE A 92 -0.48 11.69 11.51
CA PHE A 92 -0.31 12.50 12.71
C PHE A 92 -0.52 13.97 12.35
N ASP A 93 -1.33 14.65 13.16
CA ASP A 93 -1.58 16.08 13.04
C ASP A 93 -0.58 16.86 13.91
N LEU A 94 0.32 17.61 13.27
CA LEU A 94 1.35 18.37 13.99
C LEU A 94 0.75 19.50 14.84
N ARG A 95 -0.50 19.90 14.59
CA ARG A 95 -1.18 20.96 15.38
C ARG A 95 -1.66 20.48 16.75
N GLU A 96 -1.64 19.16 16.97
CA GLU A 96 -1.89 18.55 18.28
C GLU A 96 -0.60 18.44 19.13
N GLN A 97 0.56 18.77 18.55
CA GLN A 97 1.79 18.95 19.32
C GLN A 97 1.86 20.35 19.92
N ASN A 98 2.74 20.55 20.91
CA ASN A 98 3.03 21.90 21.40
C ASN A 98 3.69 22.74 20.28
N VAL A 99 3.53 24.07 20.35
CA VAL A 99 3.93 25.00 19.28
C VAL A 99 5.42 24.93 18.98
N ASP A 100 6.27 24.84 20.00
CA ASP A 100 7.73 24.78 19.84
C ASP A 100 8.16 23.47 19.16
N SER A 101 7.55 22.35 19.56
CA SER A 101 7.81 21.05 18.96
C SER A 101 7.42 21.03 17.49
N LYS A 102 6.22 21.52 17.16
CA LYS A 102 5.77 21.71 15.77
C LYS A 102 6.76 22.56 14.99
N HIS A 103 7.15 23.73 15.49
CA HIS A 103 8.05 24.65 14.81
C HIS A 103 9.38 23.99 14.47
N ARG A 104 10.01 23.32 15.42
CA ARG A 104 11.29 22.61 15.21
C ARG A 104 11.17 21.49 14.18
N VAL A 105 10.08 20.73 14.17
CA VAL A 105 9.85 19.67 13.17
C VAL A 105 9.69 20.27 11.77
N VAL A 106 8.89 21.32 11.63
CA VAL A 106 8.67 22.01 10.35
C VAL A 106 9.95 22.67 9.84
N GLU A 107 10.69 23.36 10.70
CA GLU A 107 11.96 23.99 10.37
C GLU A 107 12.99 22.96 9.91
N TRP A 108 13.11 21.84 10.64
CA TRP A 108 13.99 20.74 10.26
C TRP A 108 13.60 20.14 8.92
N ALA A 109 12.32 19.79 8.74
CA ALA A 109 11.84 19.18 7.52
C ALA A 109 12.08 20.05 6.28
N THR A 110 11.88 21.37 6.41
CA THR A 110 11.99 22.33 5.30
C THR A 110 13.44 22.67 4.98
N ASN A 111 14.30 22.82 5.99
CA ASN A 111 15.60 23.48 5.79
C ASN A 111 16.82 22.57 6.00
N ARG A 112 16.70 21.50 6.80
CA ARG A 112 17.88 20.77 7.30
C ARG A 112 17.84 19.27 7.07
N ALA A 113 16.67 18.65 7.06
CA ALA A 113 16.52 17.19 7.10
C ALA A 113 17.32 16.46 6.02
N VAL A 114 17.24 16.91 4.76
CA VAL A 114 17.99 16.29 3.65
C VAL A 114 19.50 16.32 3.90
N LYS A 115 20.02 17.43 4.45
CA LYS A 115 21.45 17.60 4.77
C LYS A 115 21.85 16.77 5.99
N ASP A 116 21.07 16.85 7.06
CA ASP A 116 21.32 16.15 8.33
C ASP A 116 21.34 14.62 8.12
N LEU A 117 20.53 14.10 7.20
CA LEU A 117 20.42 12.68 6.89
C LEU A 117 21.43 12.17 5.85
N GLN A 118 22.25 13.04 5.23
CA GLN A 118 23.22 12.64 4.20
C GLN A 118 24.20 11.57 4.67
N ALA A 119 24.66 11.64 5.92
CA ALA A 119 25.61 10.67 6.46
C ALA A 119 25.00 9.25 6.55
N ILE A 120 23.69 9.15 6.76
CA ILE A 120 22.93 7.89 6.76
C ILE A 120 22.75 7.41 5.32
N LEU A 121 22.32 8.29 4.41
CA LEU A 121 22.09 7.98 3.00
C LEU A 121 23.36 7.51 2.27
N LYS A 122 24.54 8.03 2.64
CA LYS A 122 25.83 7.55 2.11
C LYS A 122 26.11 6.07 2.42
N LYS A 123 25.46 5.51 3.44
CA LYS A 123 25.59 4.11 3.86
C LYS A 123 24.42 3.24 3.37
N ARG A 124 23.53 3.76 2.52
CA ARG A 124 22.40 3.00 2.01
C ARG A 124 22.87 1.77 1.24
N PRO A 125 22.18 0.63 1.35
CA PRO A 125 22.60 -0.61 0.71
C PRO A 125 22.45 -0.58 -0.82
N PHE A 126 21.49 0.20 -1.35
CA PHE A 126 21.18 0.30 -2.78
C PHE A 126 20.31 1.53 -3.06
N ALA A 127 20.13 1.85 -4.35
CA ALA A 127 19.07 2.74 -4.80
C ALA A 127 17.75 1.98 -4.97
N ILE A 128 16.61 2.67 -4.92
CA ILE A 128 15.27 2.05 -4.94
C ILE A 128 15.06 1.10 -6.13
N LEU A 129 15.53 1.49 -7.33
CA LEU A 129 15.39 0.69 -8.54
C LEU A 129 16.29 -0.55 -8.57
N ASP A 130 17.33 -0.58 -7.74
CA ASP A 130 18.30 -1.67 -7.64
C ASP A 130 18.01 -2.59 -6.44
N ALA A 131 16.84 -2.44 -5.82
CA ALA A 131 16.48 -3.19 -4.63
C ALA A 131 16.37 -4.70 -4.93
N PRO A 132 16.78 -5.55 -3.97
CA PRO A 132 16.68 -6.99 -4.12
C PRO A 132 15.21 -7.44 -4.19
N THR A 133 14.90 -8.34 -5.11
CA THR A 133 13.54 -8.88 -5.33
C THR A 133 13.49 -10.40 -5.19
N LYS A 134 14.64 -11.08 -5.23
CA LYS A 134 14.77 -12.55 -5.18
C LYS A 134 15.09 -13.01 -3.77
N LYS A 135 14.67 -14.23 -3.44
CA LYS A 135 14.83 -14.81 -2.10
C LYS A 135 16.29 -14.75 -1.63
N GLU A 136 17.22 -15.15 -2.48
CA GLU A 136 18.66 -15.22 -2.17
C GLU A 136 19.23 -13.82 -1.90
N THR A 137 18.76 -12.82 -2.67
CA THR A 137 19.20 -11.42 -2.52
C THR A 137 18.51 -10.68 -1.37
N LEU A 138 17.38 -11.19 -0.88
CA LEU A 138 16.62 -10.63 0.24
C LEU A 138 17.10 -11.16 1.59
N GLU A 139 17.70 -12.35 1.64
CA GLU A 139 18.13 -12.99 2.88
C GLU A 139 19.03 -12.10 3.77
N PRO A 140 19.99 -11.30 3.25
CA PRO A 140 20.80 -10.40 4.08
C PRO A 140 20.01 -9.31 4.80
N PHE A 141 18.78 -9.04 4.36
CA PHE A 141 17.90 -7.99 4.90
C PHE A 141 16.79 -8.55 5.78
N LYS A 142 16.70 -9.88 5.89
CA LYS A 142 15.73 -10.56 6.74
C LYS A 142 15.94 -10.16 8.19
N ASP A 143 14.85 -9.80 8.87
CA ASP A 143 14.83 -9.35 10.27
C ASP A 143 15.72 -8.12 10.56
N VAL A 144 16.17 -7.41 9.52
CA VAL A 144 16.89 -6.13 9.65
C VAL A 144 15.88 -5.00 9.90
N PRO A 145 16.14 -4.07 10.84
CA PRO A 145 15.31 -2.89 11.04
C PRO A 145 15.18 -2.04 9.76
N PRO A 146 14.13 -1.19 9.64
CA PRO A 146 13.99 -0.30 8.49
C PRO A 146 15.26 0.50 8.22
N GLN A 147 15.68 0.59 6.95
CA GLN A 147 16.86 1.33 6.55
C GLN A 147 16.47 2.51 5.65
N LEU A 148 16.90 3.72 5.99
CA LEU A 148 16.68 4.89 5.15
C LEU A 148 17.46 4.75 3.83
N VAL A 149 16.75 4.72 2.70
CA VAL A 149 17.34 4.58 1.36
C VAL A 149 17.27 5.86 0.53
N GLU A 150 16.32 6.74 0.82
CA GLU A 150 16.13 7.99 0.08
C GLU A 150 15.55 9.09 1.00
N ALA A 151 15.98 10.33 0.81
CA ALA A 151 15.37 11.51 1.41
C ALA A 151 15.34 12.65 0.42
N SER A 152 14.15 13.21 0.18
CA SER A 152 13.96 14.28 -0.80
C SER A 152 12.93 15.29 -0.33
N LEU A 153 13.22 16.58 -0.50
CA LEU A 153 12.26 17.66 -0.30
C LEU A 153 11.67 18.06 -1.65
N VAL A 154 10.35 17.96 -1.79
CA VAL A 154 9.63 18.38 -3.00
C VAL A 154 8.50 19.31 -2.59
N LYS A 155 8.64 20.60 -2.94
CA LYS A 155 7.76 21.67 -2.43
C LYS A 155 7.76 21.66 -0.89
N ASP A 156 6.59 21.62 -0.27
CA ASP A 156 6.39 21.62 1.19
C ASP A 156 6.32 20.20 1.79
N LYS A 157 6.78 19.17 1.06
CA LYS A 157 6.73 17.77 1.49
C LYS A 157 8.14 17.18 1.55
N LEU A 158 8.58 16.82 2.76
CA LEU A 158 9.76 15.97 2.95
C LEU A 158 9.34 14.50 2.84
N TYR A 159 9.93 13.78 1.89
CA TYR A 159 9.77 12.35 1.72
C TYR A 159 11.00 11.62 2.26
N LEU A 160 10.78 10.66 3.14
CA LEU A 160 11.80 9.74 3.64
C LEU A 160 11.36 8.32 3.29
N GLN A 161 12.17 7.60 2.53
CA GLN A 161 11.85 6.22 2.13
C GLN A 161 12.73 5.23 2.87
N PHE A 162 12.09 4.24 3.47
CA PHE A 162 12.71 3.18 4.25
C PHE A 162 12.50 1.85 3.55
N PHE A 163 13.56 1.07 3.47
CA PHE A 163 13.50 -0.31 3.00
C PHE A 163 13.37 -1.28 4.17
N THR A 164 12.47 -2.25 4.03
CA THR A 164 12.38 -3.44 4.89
C THR A 164 12.12 -4.67 4.05
N THR A 165 12.43 -5.85 4.58
CA THR A 165 11.89 -7.11 4.06
C THR A 165 10.84 -7.66 5.02
N ARG A 166 9.74 -8.17 4.48
CA ARG A 166 8.66 -8.73 5.29
C ARG A 166 8.21 -10.08 4.76
N ALA A 167 7.95 -11.00 5.69
CA ALA A 167 7.36 -12.29 5.41
C ALA A 167 5.85 -12.14 5.22
N TYR A 168 5.37 -12.61 4.08
CA TYR A 168 3.96 -12.73 3.77
C TYR A 168 3.62 -14.19 3.46
N SER A 169 2.50 -14.65 4.01
CA SER A 169 2.00 -16.00 3.82
C SER A 169 0.72 -16.00 2.98
N THR A 170 0.60 -17.01 2.11
CA THR A 170 -0.63 -17.36 1.40
C THR A 170 -1.01 -18.79 1.72
N ARG A 171 -2.31 -19.02 1.92
CA ARG A 171 -2.89 -20.36 2.06
C ARG A 171 -3.39 -20.80 0.70
N GLU A 172 -2.99 -21.99 0.26
CA GLU A 172 -3.44 -22.60 -0.97
C GLU A 172 -3.94 -24.01 -0.68
N GLU A 173 -5.13 -24.33 -1.20
CA GLU A 173 -5.67 -25.69 -1.12
C GLU A 173 -4.83 -26.61 -2.02
N LEU A 174 -4.39 -27.73 -1.44
CA LEU A 174 -3.61 -28.75 -2.13
C LEU A 174 -4.55 -29.87 -2.57
N ASP A 175 -4.54 -30.10 -3.87
CA ASP A 175 -5.38 -31.11 -4.50
C ASP A 175 -4.88 -32.53 -4.17
N ILE A 176 -5.55 -33.18 -3.23
CA ILE A 176 -5.24 -34.55 -2.78
C ILE A 176 -5.27 -35.54 -3.96
N SER A 177 -6.12 -35.30 -4.96
CA SER A 177 -6.23 -36.19 -6.15
C SER A 177 -4.97 -36.22 -7.02
N LYS A 178 -4.10 -35.19 -6.90
CA LYS A 178 -2.81 -35.12 -7.61
C LYS A 178 -1.65 -35.72 -6.82
N MET A 179 -1.90 -36.21 -5.62
CA MET A 179 -0.87 -36.83 -4.78
C MET A 179 -0.61 -38.28 -5.19
N SER A 180 0.60 -38.77 -4.90
CA SER A 180 0.88 -40.20 -5.05
C SER A 180 0.00 -41.03 -4.12
N ALA A 181 -0.25 -42.30 -4.45
CA ALA A 181 -1.07 -43.20 -3.62
C ALA A 181 -0.55 -43.31 -2.17
N ALA A 182 0.77 -43.26 -1.98
CA ALA A 182 1.39 -43.27 -0.65
C ALA A 182 1.07 -42.00 0.16
N GLN A 183 1.06 -40.83 -0.50
CA GLN A 183 0.70 -39.56 0.13
C GLN A 183 -0.80 -39.46 0.40
N ALA A 184 -1.64 -39.89 -0.55
CA ALA A 184 -3.10 -39.90 -0.39
C ALA A 184 -3.52 -40.75 0.82
N LYS A 185 -2.88 -41.92 1.02
CA LYS A 185 -3.12 -42.76 2.20
C LYS A 185 -2.75 -42.08 3.52
N VAL A 186 -1.69 -41.27 3.56
CA VAL A 186 -1.29 -40.53 4.77
C VAL A 186 -2.32 -39.46 5.14
N PHE A 187 -3.05 -38.93 4.17
CA PHE A 187 -4.04 -37.89 4.36
C PHE A 187 -5.49 -38.38 4.17
N GLU A 188 -5.74 -39.69 4.25
CA GLU A 188 -7.04 -40.29 3.92
C GLU A 188 -8.18 -39.84 4.86
N ASP A 189 -7.84 -39.45 6.09
CA ASP A 189 -8.79 -38.95 7.10
C ASP A 189 -9.03 -37.43 7.01
N TYR A 190 -8.40 -36.71 6.09
CA TYR A 190 -8.51 -35.25 5.96
C TYR A 190 -9.42 -34.87 4.78
N GLU A 191 -10.40 -33.99 5.04
CA GLU A 191 -11.29 -33.46 4.00
C GLU A 191 -10.60 -32.42 3.11
N GLU A 192 -9.68 -31.64 3.67
CA GLU A 192 -8.95 -30.58 2.98
C GLU A 192 -7.48 -30.56 3.45
N LEU A 193 -6.54 -30.37 2.52
CA LEU A 193 -5.15 -30.10 2.83
C LEU A 193 -4.79 -28.67 2.42
N ILE A 194 -4.35 -27.85 3.37
CA ILE A 194 -3.97 -26.46 3.12
C ILE A 194 -2.44 -26.32 3.20
N GLY A 195 -1.83 -25.95 2.08
CA GLY A 195 -0.44 -25.52 2.02
C GLY A 195 -0.30 -24.07 2.47
N VAL A 196 0.71 -23.79 3.30
CA VAL A 196 1.09 -22.41 3.66
C VAL A 196 2.41 -22.08 2.98
N LYS A 197 2.37 -21.10 2.08
CA LYS A 197 3.56 -20.61 1.38
C LYS A 197 3.96 -19.25 1.92
N THR A 198 5.14 -19.19 2.53
CA THR A 198 5.73 -17.94 3.03
C THR A 198 6.80 -17.45 2.06
N ARG A 199 6.74 -16.17 1.70
CA ARG A 199 7.79 -15.49 0.91
C ARG A 199 8.22 -14.19 1.57
N GLN A 200 9.49 -13.85 1.41
CA GLN A 200 10.01 -12.52 1.73
C GLN A 200 9.66 -11.56 0.60
N VAL A 201 9.23 -10.36 0.96
CA VAL A 201 8.84 -9.31 0.00
C VAL A 201 9.61 -8.03 0.35
N PRO A 202 10.22 -7.35 -0.63
CA PRO A 202 10.79 -6.02 -0.43
C PRO A 202 9.67 -5.00 -0.23
N CYS A 203 9.79 -4.18 0.81
CA CYS A 203 8.82 -3.17 1.19
C CYS A 203 9.49 -1.80 1.29
N PHE A 204 8.83 -0.78 0.73
CA PHE A 204 9.26 0.62 0.79
C PHE A 204 8.25 1.41 1.60
N ASP A 205 8.56 1.61 2.86
CA ASP A 205 7.75 2.42 3.76
C ASP A 205 8.15 3.88 3.59
N THR A 206 7.17 4.77 3.50
CA THR A 206 7.42 6.20 3.26
C THR A 206 6.90 7.02 4.43
N VAL A 207 7.74 7.88 4.97
CA VAL A 207 7.31 8.99 5.84
C VAL A 207 7.20 10.25 4.99
N VAL A 208 6.07 10.94 5.09
CA VAL A 208 5.90 12.26 4.47
C VAL A 208 5.62 13.28 5.56
N ILE A 209 6.48 14.30 5.67
CA ILE A 209 6.21 15.48 6.50
C ILE A 209 5.72 16.58 5.56
N ASP A 210 4.41 16.83 5.58
CA ASP A 210 3.75 17.89 4.81
C ASP A 210 3.64 19.14 5.68
N THR A 211 4.56 20.08 5.46
CA THR A 211 4.61 21.34 6.22
C THR A 211 3.52 22.32 5.76
N GLY A 212 2.97 22.15 4.56
CA GLY A 212 1.84 22.91 4.06
C GLY A 212 0.53 22.52 4.77
N LYS A 213 0.33 21.22 5.04
CA LYS A 213 -0.85 20.68 5.74
C LYS A 213 -0.66 20.48 7.25
N ASP A 214 0.54 20.66 7.78
CA ASP A 214 0.91 20.33 9.18
C ASP A 214 0.66 18.86 9.52
N LEU A 215 1.08 17.94 8.64
CA LEU A 215 0.84 16.50 8.78
C LEU A 215 2.14 15.68 8.70
N VAL A 216 2.17 14.56 9.42
CA VAL A 216 3.15 13.49 9.22
C VAL A 216 2.40 12.22 8.85
N GLU A 217 2.68 11.69 7.67
CA GLU A 217 2.08 10.46 7.16
C GLU A 217 3.08 9.30 7.23
N PHE A 218 2.65 8.16 7.74
CA PHE A 218 3.37 6.89 7.64
C PHE A 218 2.64 6.01 6.64
N ARG A 219 3.27 5.76 5.49
CA ARG A 219 2.74 4.98 4.38
C ARG A 219 3.52 3.67 4.29
N THR A 220 3.04 2.63 4.93
CA THR A 220 3.74 1.33 4.94
C THR A 220 3.20 0.42 3.84
N ASP A 221 4.08 -0.21 3.06
CA ASP A 221 3.67 -1.16 2.02
C ASP A 221 2.86 -2.32 2.62
N PHE A 222 1.99 -2.93 1.82
CA PHE A 222 1.39 -4.22 2.19
C PHE A 222 1.06 -5.03 0.93
N GLN A 223 0.76 -6.32 1.13
CA GLN A 223 0.42 -7.25 0.06
C GLN A 223 -1.05 -7.65 0.14
N LEU A 224 -1.81 -7.29 -0.89
CA LEU A 224 -3.24 -7.61 -0.98
C LEU A 224 -3.46 -9.12 -0.97
N GLY A 225 -4.38 -9.58 -0.11
CA GLY A 225 -4.72 -11.00 0.01
C GLY A 225 -3.65 -11.87 0.66
N MET A 226 -2.60 -11.28 1.22
CA MET A 226 -1.57 -12.02 1.98
C MET A 226 -1.61 -11.62 3.45
N THR A 227 -1.31 -12.59 4.33
CA THR A 227 -1.19 -12.32 5.76
C THR A 227 0.27 -11.99 6.07
N GLU A 228 0.50 -10.80 6.64
CA GLU A 228 1.82 -10.41 7.16
C GLU A 228 2.09 -11.14 8.49
N ASP A 229 3.25 -11.79 8.60
CA ASP A 229 3.66 -12.50 9.82
C ASP A 229 4.35 -11.56 10.80
N LYS A 230 3.59 -10.66 11.44
CA LYS A 230 4.13 -9.74 12.46
C LYS A 230 3.22 -9.51 13.65
N ARG A 231 3.84 -9.49 14.84
CA ARG A 231 3.22 -9.09 16.11
C ARG A 231 3.13 -7.58 16.28
N VAL A 232 4.05 -6.83 15.66
CA VAL A 232 4.13 -5.36 15.78
C VAL A 232 3.78 -4.73 14.43
N PRO A 233 2.85 -3.75 14.37
CA PRO A 233 2.52 -3.06 13.14
C PRO A 233 3.76 -2.40 12.50
N PRO A 234 3.98 -2.55 11.17
CA PRO A 234 5.17 -2.02 10.48
C PRO A 234 5.43 -0.53 10.72
N TYR A 235 4.38 0.28 10.80
CA TYR A 235 4.52 1.73 10.97
C TYR A 235 5.23 2.12 12.27
N VAL A 236 5.12 1.31 13.33
CA VAL A 236 5.77 1.57 14.62
C VAL A 236 7.28 1.53 14.49
N GLY A 237 7.82 0.58 13.71
CA GLY A 237 9.26 0.49 13.47
C GLY A 237 9.80 1.71 12.72
N VAL A 238 9.06 2.17 11.71
CA VAL A 238 9.41 3.36 10.91
C VAL A 238 9.27 4.64 11.75
N MET A 239 8.23 4.73 12.58
CA MET A 239 8.01 5.84 13.51
C MET A 239 9.14 5.96 14.54
N ASN A 240 9.57 4.84 15.12
CA ASN A 240 10.68 4.83 16.07
C ASN A 240 11.97 5.33 15.41
N LEU A 241 12.25 4.92 14.17
CA LEU A 241 13.43 5.38 13.44
C LEU A 241 13.34 6.86 13.07
N LEU A 242 12.16 7.35 12.64
CA LEU A 242 11.94 8.79 12.44
C LEU A 242 12.21 9.58 13.71
N ASN A 243 11.69 9.11 14.85
CA ASN A 243 11.86 9.75 16.15
C ASN A 243 13.31 9.72 16.64
N GLU A 244 14.04 8.63 16.38
CA GLU A 244 15.47 8.55 16.66
C GLU A 244 16.26 9.59 15.83
N MET A 245 16.01 9.65 14.52
CA MET A 245 16.68 10.59 13.61
C MET A 245 16.38 12.04 13.96
N SER A 246 15.12 12.36 14.25
CA SER A 246 14.71 13.71 14.68
C SER A 246 15.27 14.06 16.06
N THR A 247 15.32 13.12 17.01
CA THR A 247 15.96 13.38 18.32
C THR A 247 17.42 13.77 18.15
N LYS A 248 18.16 13.08 17.28
CA LYS A 248 19.56 13.42 16.98
C LYS A 248 19.72 14.78 16.28
N SER A 249 18.73 15.18 15.47
CA SER A 249 18.83 16.39 14.62
C SER A 249 18.25 17.65 15.28
N ILE A 250 17.22 17.50 16.11
CA ILE A 250 16.45 18.61 16.72
C ILE A 250 16.19 18.45 18.23
N GLY A 251 16.72 17.41 18.86
CA GLY A 251 16.63 17.18 20.31
C GLY A 251 15.26 16.72 20.81
N GLN A 252 14.36 16.26 19.92
CA GLN A 252 13.02 15.81 20.27
C GLN A 252 12.44 14.87 19.20
N PHE A 253 11.32 14.22 19.52
CA PHE A 253 10.56 13.39 18.57
C PHE A 253 9.87 14.23 17.49
N ALA A 254 9.83 13.71 16.27
CA ALA A 254 9.03 14.30 15.19
C ALA A 254 7.53 14.08 15.41
N VAL A 255 7.17 12.93 15.99
CA VAL A 255 5.79 12.57 16.33
C VAL A 255 5.72 11.87 17.69
N GLY A 256 4.67 12.14 18.44
CA GLY A 256 4.43 11.54 19.76
C GLY A 256 3.00 11.76 20.28
N ALA A 257 2.30 12.74 19.71
CA ALA A 257 0.88 13.00 19.88
C ALA A 257 0.24 13.30 18.52
N GLY A 258 -1.09 13.33 18.47
CA GLY A 258 -1.84 13.74 17.28
C GLY A 258 -2.12 12.64 16.26
N LEU A 259 -1.97 11.35 16.62
CA LEU A 259 -2.42 10.26 15.76
C LEU A 259 -3.93 10.42 15.49
N MET A 260 -4.28 10.58 14.22
CA MET A 260 -5.65 10.88 13.81
C MET A 260 -6.57 9.66 13.96
N ASN A 261 -7.80 9.92 14.44
CA ASN A 261 -8.89 8.95 14.43
C ASN A 261 -9.78 9.21 13.20
N PHE A 262 -9.82 8.25 12.28
CA PHE A 262 -10.61 8.26 11.05
C PHE A 262 -12.06 7.84 11.25
N TYR A 263 -12.44 7.32 12.42
CA TYR A 263 -13.82 6.92 12.71
C TYR A 263 -14.87 8.00 12.36
N PRO A 264 -14.68 9.30 12.68
CA PRO A 264 -15.64 10.34 12.32
C PRO A 264 -15.81 10.58 10.81
N ALA A 265 -14.89 10.09 9.97
CA ALA A 265 -15.03 10.15 8.52
C ALA A 265 -15.95 9.04 7.99
N ILE A 266 -16.01 7.88 8.65
CA ILE A 266 -16.73 6.68 8.17
C ILE A 266 -18.21 6.99 7.89
N ASP A 267 -18.92 7.54 8.88
CA ASP A 267 -20.35 7.87 8.72
C ASP A 267 -20.57 8.95 7.64
N LYS A 268 -19.72 9.97 7.61
CA LYS A 268 -19.80 11.03 6.60
C LYS A 268 -19.58 10.52 5.18
N MET A 269 -18.66 9.55 5.01
CA MET A 269 -18.40 8.92 3.71
C MET A 269 -19.55 8.00 3.30
N TYR A 270 -20.11 7.24 4.25
CA TYR A 270 -21.28 6.41 4.03
C TYR A 270 -22.49 7.24 3.56
N LEU A 271 -22.79 8.36 4.22
CA LEU A 271 -23.94 9.21 3.90
C LEU A 271 -23.78 9.98 2.58
N ASP A 272 -22.55 10.32 2.19
CA ASP A 272 -22.27 11.11 0.99
C ASP A 272 -22.35 10.30 -0.30
N GLN A 273 -23.46 10.45 -1.03
CA GLN A 273 -23.71 9.76 -2.31
C GLN A 273 -22.67 10.06 -3.41
N LYS A 274 -21.85 11.09 -3.26
CA LYS A 274 -20.76 11.43 -4.20
C LYS A 274 -19.41 10.82 -3.80
N CYS A 275 -19.31 10.22 -2.59
CA CYS A 275 -18.08 9.62 -2.08
C CYS A 275 -17.87 8.20 -2.63
N GLY A 276 -17.69 8.08 -3.94
CA GLY A 276 -17.46 6.79 -4.61
C GLY A 276 -18.59 5.77 -4.38
N ARG A 277 -18.32 4.51 -4.71
CA ARG A 277 -19.22 3.39 -4.44
C ARG A 277 -18.80 2.68 -3.16
N VAL A 278 -19.73 2.50 -2.23
CA VAL A 278 -19.45 1.70 -1.02
C VAL A 278 -19.43 0.23 -1.41
N THR A 279 -18.32 -0.44 -1.19
CA THR A 279 -18.09 -1.85 -1.57
C THR A 279 -18.06 -2.79 -0.37
N ALA A 280 -17.76 -2.27 0.82
CA ALA A 280 -17.84 -2.98 2.08
C ALA A 280 -18.37 -2.07 3.20
N LEU A 281 -19.10 -2.65 4.16
CA LEU A 281 -19.62 -1.93 5.32
C LEU A 281 -19.67 -2.84 6.55
N GLY A 282 -19.08 -2.38 7.64
CA GLY A 282 -19.30 -2.91 8.98
C GLY A 282 -20.13 -1.93 9.78
N PHE A 283 -21.24 -2.37 10.37
CA PHE A 283 -22.17 -1.48 11.06
C PHE A 283 -22.93 -2.16 12.18
N VAL A 284 -23.31 -1.36 13.18
CA VAL A 284 -24.29 -1.76 14.21
C VAL A 284 -25.67 -1.29 13.76
N ALA A 285 -26.64 -2.19 13.80
CA ALA A 285 -28.04 -1.89 13.52
C ALA A 285 -28.85 -1.97 14.82
N THR A 286 -29.48 -0.87 15.21
CA THR A 286 -30.14 -0.75 16.51
C THR A 286 -31.64 -0.54 16.32
N SER A 287 -32.45 -1.37 16.98
CA SER A 287 -33.90 -1.24 17.12
C SER A 287 -34.26 -0.85 18.56
N ALA A 288 -35.56 -0.73 18.88
CA ALA A 288 -36.00 -0.38 20.23
C ALA A 288 -35.52 -1.34 21.32
N ASN A 289 -35.40 -2.64 21.01
CA ASN A 289 -35.12 -3.70 21.99
C ASN A 289 -33.87 -4.52 21.66
N THR A 290 -33.24 -4.32 20.50
CA THR A 290 -32.12 -5.15 20.04
C THR A 290 -31.07 -4.33 19.30
N SER A 291 -29.83 -4.81 19.34
CA SER A 291 -28.72 -4.31 18.54
C SER A 291 -28.00 -5.50 17.91
N SER A 292 -27.74 -5.44 16.61
CA SER A 292 -26.99 -6.47 15.89
C SER A 292 -25.74 -5.91 15.23
N ASN A 293 -24.67 -6.69 15.28
CA ASN A 293 -23.44 -6.37 14.56
C ASN A 293 -23.49 -7.03 13.19
N ASN A 294 -23.33 -6.24 12.13
CA ASN A 294 -23.47 -6.70 10.75
C ASN A 294 -22.21 -6.37 9.94
N HIS A 295 -21.95 -7.22 8.95
CA HIS A 295 -20.92 -7.01 7.94
C HIS A 295 -21.48 -7.37 6.58
N GLY A 296 -21.21 -6.52 5.59
CA GLY A 296 -21.61 -6.77 4.21
C GLY A 296 -20.51 -6.34 3.25
N GLN A 297 -20.36 -7.11 2.18
CA GLN A 297 -19.44 -6.82 1.09
C GLN A 297 -20.13 -7.14 -0.23
N ILE A 298 -20.01 -6.24 -1.21
CA ILE A 298 -20.56 -6.46 -2.55
C ILE A 298 -19.68 -7.47 -3.28
N HIS A 299 -20.27 -8.61 -3.67
CA HIS A 299 -19.57 -9.62 -4.47
C HIS A 299 -19.64 -9.31 -5.96
N ARG A 300 -18.49 -9.43 -6.65
CA ARG A 300 -18.33 -9.70 -8.09
C ARG A 300 -18.86 -8.66 -9.10
N ARG A 301 -19.74 -7.71 -8.75
CA ARG A 301 -20.27 -6.70 -9.68
C ARG A 301 -19.60 -5.34 -9.47
N ARG A 302 -18.73 -4.97 -10.42
CA ARG A 302 -17.93 -3.73 -10.41
C ARG A 302 -18.71 -2.42 -10.35
N SER A 303 -20.04 -2.41 -10.50
CA SER A 303 -20.82 -1.16 -10.55
C SER A 303 -21.82 -0.99 -9.40
N GLN A 304 -21.95 -1.97 -8.52
CA GLN A 304 -22.93 -1.91 -7.43
C GLN A 304 -22.37 -1.10 -6.25
N ASP A 305 -23.29 -0.44 -5.54
CA ASP A 305 -23.03 0.33 -4.34
C ASP A 305 -23.85 -0.29 -3.20
N PHE A 306 -23.19 -0.62 -2.09
CA PHE A 306 -23.78 -1.23 -0.91
C PHE A 306 -24.96 -0.43 -0.36
N ARG A 307 -24.93 0.90 -0.49
CA ARG A 307 -26.00 1.79 -0.03
C ARG A 307 -27.30 1.61 -0.80
N LYS A 308 -27.22 1.06 -2.02
CA LYS A 308 -28.33 0.82 -2.93
C LYS A 308 -28.72 -0.66 -3.01
N ASP A 309 -28.01 -1.52 -2.28
CA ASP A 309 -28.35 -2.94 -2.23
C ASP A 309 -29.72 -3.16 -1.59
N HIS A 310 -30.56 -3.99 -2.21
CA HIS A 310 -31.95 -4.18 -1.78
C HIS A 310 -32.04 -4.74 -0.36
N PHE A 311 -31.13 -5.63 0.03
CA PHE A 311 -31.11 -6.20 1.38
C PHE A 311 -30.74 -5.12 2.40
N HIS A 312 -29.73 -4.32 2.10
CA HIS A 312 -29.31 -3.22 2.98
C HIS A 312 -30.38 -2.13 3.11
N VAL A 313 -30.98 -1.70 2.00
CA VAL A 313 -32.04 -0.69 1.99
C VAL A 313 -33.27 -1.17 2.75
N GLY A 314 -33.68 -2.44 2.54
CA GLY A 314 -34.80 -3.04 3.27
C GLY A 314 -34.51 -3.14 4.77
N GLY A 315 -33.33 -3.63 5.15
CA GLY A 315 -32.92 -3.72 6.55
C GLY A 315 -32.87 -2.36 7.27
N LYS A 316 -32.39 -1.32 6.59
CA LYS A 316 -32.34 0.06 7.12
C LYS A 316 -33.73 0.61 7.49
N GLN A 317 -34.79 0.18 6.80
CA GLN A 317 -36.17 0.62 7.10
C GLN A 317 -36.73 -0.05 8.37
N SER A 318 -36.16 -1.17 8.80
CA SER A 318 -36.62 -1.94 9.96
C SER A 318 -35.86 -1.64 11.26
N VAL A 319 -34.93 -0.67 11.25
CA VAL A 319 -34.10 -0.31 12.40
C VAL A 319 -34.14 1.20 12.65
N ASN A 320 -33.89 1.62 13.89
CA ASN A 320 -33.88 3.03 14.28
C ASN A 320 -32.59 3.73 13.85
N ALA A 321 -31.47 3.01 13.87
CA ALA A 321 -30.16 3.54 13.53
C ALA A 321 -29.27 2.49 12.85
N VAL A 322 -28.43 2.97 11.94
CA VAL A 322 -27.32 2.23 11.32
C VAL A 322 -26.06 3.03 11.60
N GLU A 323 -25.18 2.50 12.44
CA GLU A 323 -23.95 3.15 12.88
C GLU A 323 -22.75 2.44 12.25
N PRO A 324 -22.20 2.97 11.14
CA PRO A 324 -21.08 2.35 10.47
C PRO A 324 -19.79 2.55 11.26
N TYR A 325 -19.03 1.47 11.43
CA TYR A 325 -17.72 1.47 12.09
C TYR A 325 -16.59 1.01 11.18
N ALA A 326 -16.89 0.45 10.02
CA ALA A 326 -15.93 0.13 8.97
C ALA A 326 -16.54 0.41 7.59
N ILE A 327 -15.73 0.87 6.65
CA ILE A 327 -16.20 1.18 5.28
C ILE A 327 -15.11 0.88 4.26
N GLY A 328 -15.51 0.26 3.14
CA GLY A 328 -14.72 0.13 1.92
C GLY A 328 -15.37 0.95 0.80
N ILE A 329 -14.57 1.74 0.08
CA ILE A 329 -15.02 2.58 -1.02
C ILE A 329 -14.13 2.37 -2.24
N THR A 330 -14.75 2.33 -3.41
CA THR A 330 -14.06 2.28 -4.70
C THR A 330 -14.45 3.48 -5.55
N TRP A 331 -13.45 4.09 -6.20
CA TRP A 331 -13.63 5.11 -7.23
C TRP A 331 -13.15 4.57 -8.56
N ASP A 332 -14.08 4.54 -9.52
CA ASP A 332 -13.79 4.07 -10.86
C ASP A 332 -12.82 5.04 -11.54
N GLN A 333 -11.78 4.49 -12.18
CA GLN A 333 -10.80 5.26 -12.93
C GLN A 333 -10.99 5.09 -14.44
N PRO A 334 -10.44 6.00 -15.28
CA PRO A 334 -10.38 5.78 -16.72
C PRO A 334 -9.75 4.41 -17.04
N ALA A 335 -10.17 3.77 -18.14
CA ALA A 335 -9.86 2.36 -18.45
C ALA A 335 -8.37 1.96 -18.48
N GLN A 336 -7.45 2.93 -18.45
CA GLN A 336 -6.00 2.72 -18.42
C GLN A 336 -5.40 2.69 -17.01
N LYS A 337 -6.17 3.06 -15.98
CA LYS A 337 -5.78 3.00 -14.57
C LYS A 337 -6.63 1.96 -13.83
N ALA A 338 -6.07 1.38 -12.78
CA ALA A 338 -6.85 0.57 -11.85
C ALA A 338 -7.78 1.47 -11.03
N ASP A 339 -8.90 0.92 -10.56
CA ASP A 339 -9.79 1.63 -9.64
C ASP A 339 -9.02 1.99 -8.35
N LEU A 340 -9.38 3.13 -7.74
CA LEU A 340 -8.83 3.52 -6.46
C LEU A 340 -9.69 2.93 -5.37
N GLU A 341 -9.07 2.33 -4.35
CA GLU A 341 -9.79 1.74 -3.22
C GLU A 341 -9.29 2.32 -1.90
N LEU A 342 -10.23 2.51 -0.97
CA LEU A 342 -9.97 2.88 0.40
C LEU A 342 -10.72 1.94 1.33
N GLU A 343 -10.04 1.43 2.34
CA GLU A 343 -10.66 0.72 3.45
C GLU A 343 -10.30 1.35 4.80
N LEU A 344 -11.33 1.66 5.59
CA LEU A 344 -11.20 2.06 6.99
C LEU A 344 -11.72 0.93 7.86
N ARG A 345 -10.80 0.11 8.39
CA ARG A 345 -11.13 -1.07 9.20
C ARG A 345 -11.27 -0.71 10.68
N GLY A 346 -12.48 -0.33 11.08
CA GLY A 346 -12.81 -0.24 12.50
C GLY A 346 -13.42 -1.53 13.04
N SER A 347 -13.74 -1.49 14.33
CA SER A 347 -14.48 -2.57 15.01
C SER A 347 -15.65 -1.97 15.76
N VAL A 348 -16.62 -2.80 16.16
CA VAL A 348 -17.73 -2.38 17.04
C VAL A 348 -17.20 -1.68 18.30
N ARG A 349 -16.04 -2.10 18.82
CA ARG A 349 -15.41 -1.44 19.97
C ARG A 349 -15.04 0.02 19.70
N ALA A 350 -14.76 0.40 18.46
CA ALA A 350 -14.46 1.78 18.08
C ALA A 350 -15.67 2.72 18.29
N ILE A 351 -16.89 2.19 18.23
CA ILE A 351 -18.12 2.94 18.54
C ILE A 351 -18.16 3.27 20.05
N TYR A 352 -17.88 2.27 20.90
CA TYR A 352 -18.10 2.36 22.34
C TYR A 352 -16.88 2.84 23.15
N ALA A 353 -15.68 2.85 22.58
CA ALA A 353 -14.45 3.10 23.32
C ALA A 353 -14.05 4.57 23.48
N GLY A 354 -14.85 5.52 22.96
CA GLY A 354 -14.48 6.93 22.98
C GLY A 354 -13.15 7.20 22.25
N THR A 355 -12.26 8.00 22.86
CA THR A 355 -11.02 8.48 22.21
C THR A 355 -9.86 7.48 22.16
N THR A 356 -9.90 6.38 22.92
CA THR A 356 -8.71 5.51 23.13
C THR A 356 -8.61 4.29 22.20
N ARG A 357 -9.64 3.98 21.40
CA ARG A 357 -9.62 2.89 20.40
C ARG A 357 -10.20 3.33 19.06
N GLY A 358 -9.66 4.42 18.53
CA GLY A 358 -10.04 4.97 17.23
C GLY A 358 -9.58 4.13 16.04
N VAL A 359 -10.16 4.39 14.87
CA VAL A 359 -9.73 3.83 13.59
C VAL A 359 -8.57 4.69 13.09
N SER A 360 -7.32 4.25 13.22
CA SER A 360 -6.14 5.08 12.91
C SER A 360 -5.35 4.64 11.68
N MET A 361 -5.87 3.64 10.96
CA MET A 361 -5.27 3.08 9.75
C MET A 361 -6.25 3.18 8.59
N ALA A 362 -5.74 3.62 7.44
CA ALA A 362 -6.44 3.56 6.16
C ALA A 362 -5.66 2.63 5.22
N GLU A 363 -6.33 1.68 4.58
CA GLU A 363 -5.75 0.87 3.51
C GLU A 363 -6.06 1.57 2.18
N VAL A 364 -5.02 2.01 1.47
CA VAL A 364 -5.11 2.73 0.19
C VAL A 364 -4.51 1.86 -0.90
N VAL A 365 -5.25 1.65 -1.98
CA VAL A 365 -4.92 0.72 -3.06
C VAL A 365 -5.18 1.36 -4.42
N GLY A 366 -4.42 0.94 -5.43
CA GLY A 366 -4.66 1.30 -6.84
C GLY A 366 -4.04 2.63 -7.28
N CYS A 367 -3.40 3.36 -6.37
CA CYS A 367 -2.75 4.64 -6.67
C CYS A 367 -1.49 4.43 -7.53
N MET A 368 -1.42 5.11 -8.69
CA MET A 368 -0.28 5.05 -9.61
C MET A 368 0.67 6.23 -9.45
N ASP A 369 0.15 7.35 -8.96
CA ASP A 369 0.89 8.59 -8.77
C ASP A 369 0.40 9.36 -7.52
N ALA A 370 1.06 10.49 -7.23
CA ALA A 370 0.73 11.32 -6.09
C ALA A 370 -0.67 11.95 -6.16
N SER A 371 -1.22 12.17 -7.35
CA SER A 371 -2.55 12.75 -7.51
C SER A 371 -3.65 11.76 -7.13
N ASP A 372 -3.48 10.48 -7.49
CA ASP A 372 -4.38 9.40 -7.08
C ASP A 372 -4.40 9.28 -5.55
N TYR A 373 -3.21 9.26 -4.93
CA TYR A 373 -3.07 9.17 -3.48
C TYR A 373 -3.65 10.37 -2.76
N ASP A 374 -3.28 11.59 -3.19
CA ASP A 374 -3.76 12.83 -2.55
C ASP A 374 -5.30 12.90 -2.66
N PHE A 375 -5.89 12.48 -3.80
CA PHE A 375 -7.35 12.37 -3.95
C PHE A 375 -7.98 11.46 -2.90
N VAL A 376 -7.46 10.23 -2.72
CA VAL A 376 -8.02 9.26 -1.75
C VAL A 376 -7.88 9.77 -0.31
N VAL A 377 -6.70 10.25 0.08
CA VAL A 377 -6.46 10.74 1.44
C VAL A 377 -7.26 12.01 1.74
N ASP A 378 -7.46 12.90 0.77
CA ASP A 378 -8.30 14.08 0.94
C ASP A 378 -9.78 13.72 1.16
N GLN A 379 -10.26 12.54 0.71
CA GLN A 379 -11.59 12.05 1.09
C GLN A 379 -11.70 11.80 2.59
N ILE A 380 -10.64 11.37 3.25
CA ILE A 380 -10.61 11.20 4.70
C ILE A 380 -10.49 12.57 5.36
N LEU A 381 -9.45 13.33 5.00
CA LEU A 381 -9.07 14.56 5.69
C LEU A 381 -10.15 15.66 5.62
N SER A 382 -10.85 15.80 4.49
CA SER A 382 -11.94 16.78 4.33
C SER A 382 -13.14 16.52 5.26
N ARG A 383 -13.26 15.31 5.79
CA ARG A 383 -14.36 14.86 6.66
C ARG A 383 -13.96 14.87 8.14
N LEU A 384 -12.72 15.19 8.48
CA LEU A 384 -12.25 15.26 9.86
C LEU A 384 -12.23 16.70 10.37
N LYS A 385 -12.65 16.88 11.63
CA LYS A 385 -12.46 18.15 12.33
C LYS A 385 -10.99 18.26 12.73
N ARG A 386 -10.43 19.43 12.50
CA ARG A 386 -8.99 19.71 12.56
C ARG A 386 -8.82 21.07 13.26
N ARG A 387 -7.90 21.19 14.22
CA ARG A 387 -7.64 22.47 14.90
C ARG A 387 -7.32 23.55 13.85
N SER A 388 -7.82 24.78 14.02
CA SER A 388 -7.46 25.88 13.12
C SER A 388 -5.94 26.12 13.16
N LYS A 389 -5.38 26.58 12.05
CA LYS A 389 -3.95 26.98 12.00
C LYS A 389 -3.66 28.13 12.95
#